data_AF-A0A6I3MH19-F1
#
_entry.id   AF-A0A6I3MH19-F1
#
_cell.length_a   1.000
_cell.length_b   1.000
_cell.length_c   1.000
_cell.angle_alpha   90.00
_cell.angle_beta   90.00
_cell.angle_gamma   90.00
#
_symmetry.space_group_name_H-M   'P 1'
#
loop_
_entity.id
_entity.type
_entity.pdbx_description
1 polymer ?
#
loop_
_entity_poly.entity_id
_entity_poly.type
_entity_poly.pdbx_seq_one_letter_code
_entity_poly.pdbx_strand_id
1 'polypeptide(L)'
;MLKKNYTDLELDERLNLFWLELNKQATELNSNEFEFYWEIWGVMWMPWFIEINGMSLHFTANDISNEDLELLIKMDFIEVIKVYESSELKDEFDRKKYRLLKNE
;
A
#
# COMPACT_ATOMS: atom_id res chain seq x y z
N MET A 1 -15.99 8.30 -21.62
CA MET A 1 -15.30 7.30 -20.77
C MET A 1 -16.21 7.05 -19.59
N LEU A 2 -16.76 5.85 -19.46
CA LEU A 2 -17.63 5.47 -18.34
C LEU A 2 -16.75 5.24 -17.12
N LYS A 3 -16.83 6.13 -16.12
CA LYS A 3 -16.33 5.83 -14.77
C LYS A 3 -17.09 4.58 -14.30
N LYS A 4 -16.37 3.48 -14.13
CA LYS A 4 -16.93 2.31 -13.43
C LYS A 4 -17.14 2.75 -11.99
N ASN A 5 -18.40 2.83 -11.57
CA ASN A 5 -18.74 2.94 -10.16
C ASN A 5 -18.44 1.58 -9.53
N TYR A 6 -17.23 1.42 -9.01
CA TYR A 6 -16.90 0.36 -8.09
C TYR A 6 -17.64 0.66 -6.79
N THR A 7 -18.91 0.24 -6.71
CA THR A 7 -19.59 0.12 -5.42
C THR A 7 -18.80 -0.86 -4.56
N ASP A 8 -18.83 -0.68 -3.24
CA ASP A 8 -18.19 -1.48 -2.16
C ASP A 8 -18.38 -3.03 -2.22
N LEU A 9 -18.96 -3.56 -3.31
CA LEU A 9 -19.25 -4.96 -3.58
C LEU A 9 -18.05 -5.76 -4.14
N GLU A 10 -16.97 -5.12 -4.59
CA GLU A 10 -15.77 -5.83 -5.13
C GLU A 10 -14.56 -5.82 -4.17
N LEU A 11 -14.49 -4.87 -3.23
CA LEU A 11 -13.50 -4.89 -2.17
C LEU A 11 -13.96 -5.87 -1.10
N ASP A 12 -13.17 -6.92 -0.84
CA ASP A 12 -13.42 -7.74 0.35
C ASP A 12 -13.35 -6.85 1.62
N GLU A 13 -14.03 -7.25 2.68
CA GLU A 13 -14.14 -6.45 3.91
C GLU A 13 -12.76 -6.08 4.49
N ARG A 14 -11.77 -6.96 4.30
CA ARG A 14 -10.39 -6.78 4.77
C ARG A 14 -9.65 -5.72 3.97
N LEU A 15 -9.74 -5.74 2.65
CA LEU A 15 -9.10 -4.74 1.79
C LEU A 15 -9.79 -3.38 1.92
N ASN A 16 -11.10 -3.36 2.15
CA ASN A 16 -11.82 -2.13 2.49
C ASN A 16 -11.35 -1.56 3.84
N LEU A 17 -11.24 -2.41 4.88
CA LEU A 17 -10.72 -1.99 6.19
C LEU A 17 -9.31 -1.43 6.07
N PHE A 18 -8.42 -2.12 5.33
CA PHE A 18 -7.08 -1.65 5.04
C PHE A 18 -7.09 -0.29 4.35
N TRP A 19 -7.91 -0.12 3.31
CA TRP A 19 -8.02 1.16 2.60
C TRP A 19 -8.46 2.31 3.50
N LEU A 20 -9.46 2.06 4.35
CA LEU A 20 -9.95 3.05 5.32
C LEU A 20 -8.86 3.45 6.32
N GLU A 21 -8.13 2.47 6.86
CA GLU A 21 -7.03 2.70 7.79
C GLU A 21 -5.86 3.45 7.13
N LEU A 22 -5.53 3.08 5.89
CA LEU A 22 -4.47 3.73 5.11
C LEU A 22 -4.81 5.20 4.87
N ASN A 23 -6.04 5.51 4.46
CA ASN A 23 -6.47 6.90 4.27
C ASN A 23 -6.48 7.69 5.55
N LYS A 24 -6.95 7.09 6.65
CA LYS A 24 -6.95 7.74 7.95
C LYS A 24 -5.53 8.09 8.39
N GLN A 25 -4.61 7.12 8.38
CA GLN A 25 -3.22 7.32 8.80
C GLN A 25 -2.48 8.28 7.86
N ALA A 26 -2.71 8.20 6.55
CA ALA A 26 -2.15 9.14 5.59
C ALA A 26 -2.63 10.59 5.82
N THR A 27 -3.92 10.75 6.14
CA THR A 27 -4.50 12.05 6.50
C THR A 27 -3.89 12.60 7.80
N GLU A 28 -3.76 11.77 8.83
CA GLU A 28 -3.13 12.14 10.11
C GLU A 28 -1.67 12.58 9.92
N LEU A 29 -0.96 11.94 9.00
CA LEU A 29 0.44 12.22 8.67
C LEU A 29 0.62 13.30 7.58
N ASN A 30 -0.48 13.90 7.10
CA ASN A 30 -0.49 14.89 6.01
C ASN A 30 0.33 14.44 4.77
N SER A 31 0.26 13.15 4.45
CA SER A 31 0.92 12.57 3.28
C SER A 31 -0.12 11.89 2.39
N ASN A 32 0.13 11.87 1.10
CA ASN A 32 -0.60 11.04 0.14
C ASN A 32 0.30 9.94 -0.44
N GLU A 33 1.51 9.78 0.07
CA GLU A 33 2.48 8.80 -0.41
C GLU A 33 2.80 7.81 0.70
N PHE A 34 2.89 6.54 0.31
CA PHE A 34 3.29 5.45 1.19
C PHE A 34 4.22 4.50 0.45
N GLU A 35 4.99 3.72 1.19
CA GLU A 35 5.88 2.70 0.68
C GLU A 35 5.44 1.35 1.18
N PHE A 36 5.58 0.33 0.35
CA PHE A 36 5.34 -1.07 0.68
C PHE A 36 6.56 -1.88 0.29
N TYR A 37 7.05 -2.71 1.21
CA TYR A 37 8.23 -3.54 0.99
C TYR A 37 8.24 -4.75 1.93
N TRP A 38 9.13 -5.69 1.65
CA TRP A 38 9.37 -6.87 2.49
C TRP A 38 10.80 -6.78 3.02
N GLU A 39 11.05 -7.26 4.23
CA GLU A 39 12.42 -7.35 4.78
C GLU A 39 12.83 -8.81 4.96
N ILE A 40 14.10 -9.10 4.64
CA ILE A 40 14.71 -10.38 4.93
C ILE A 40 15.76 -10.19 6.02
N TRP A 41 15.46 -10.68 7.22
CA TRP A 41 16.41 -10.70 8.32
C TRP A 41 17.08 -12.08 8.39
N GLY A 42 18.14 -12.27 7.60
CA GLY A 42 18.87 -13.54 7.51
C GLY A 42 18.06 -14.63 6.82
N VAL A 43 17.63 -15.66 7.56
CA VAL A 43 16.76 -16.76 7.05
C VAL A 43 15.28 -16.51 7.34
N MET A 44 14.95 -15.42 8.05
CA MET A 44 13.61 -15.08 8.47
C MET A 44 12.99 -14.10 7.49
N TRP A 45 11.92 -14.55 6.84
CA TRP A 45 11.04 -13.69 6.05
C TRP A 45 10.13 -12.94 7.02
N MET A 46 10.25 -11.62 7.08
CA MET A 46 9.29 -10.81 7.83
C MET A 46 8.11 -10.44 6.92
N PRO A 47 6.92 -10.20 7.52
CA PRO A 47 5.77 -9.75 6.74
C PRO A 47 6.07 -8.43 6.03
N TRP A 48 5.17 -8.06 5.12
CA TRP A 48 5.21 -6.77 4.46
C TRP A 48 5.16 -5.62 5.46
N PHE A 49 5.83 -4.53 5.12
CA PHE A 49 5.84 -3.27 5.84
C PHE A 49 5.19 -2.20 4.99
N ILE A 50 4.45 -1.31 5.63
CA ILE A 50 3.95 -0.09 5.02
C ILE A 50 4.45 1.09 5.81
N GLU A 51 5.03 2.05 5.11
CA GLU A 51 5.59 3.26 5.70
C GLU A 51 5.00 4.52 5.07
N ILE A 52 4.80 5.54 5.89
CA ILE A 52 4.55 6.91 5.44
C ILE A 52 5.63 7.79 6.06
N ASN A 53 6.41 8.46 5.21
CA ASN A 53 7.50 9.34 5.65
C ASN A 53 8.50 8.66 6.62
N GLY A 54 8.80 7.38 6.40
CA GLY A 54 9.70 6.58 7.26
C GLY A 54 9.11 6.19 8.61
N MET A 55 7.80 6.39 8.81
CA MET A 55 7.07 5.86 9.96
C MET A 55 6.31 4.61 9.53
N SER A 56 6.66 3.47 10.13
CA SER A 56 5.94 2.23 9.93
C SER A 56 4.52 2.35 10.47
N LEU A 57 3.55 2.03 9.62
CA LEU A 57 2.15 2.05 9.95
C LEU A 57 1.73 0.73 10.59
N HIS A 58 0.64 0.78 11.35
CA HIS A 58 0.01 -0.41 11.92
C HIS A 58 -1.39 -0.54 11.37
N PHE A 59 -1.70 -1.73 10.86
CA PHE A 59 -2.99 -2.07 10.30
C PHE A 59 -3.64 -3.14 11.15
N THR A 60 -4.97 -3.16 11.17
CA THR A 60 -5.74 -4.26 11.75
C THR A 60 -5.86 -5.42 10.76
N ALA A 61 -5.84 -5.11 9.46
CA ALA A 61 -5.72 -6.08 8.38
C ALA A 61 -4.24 -6.46 8.18
N ASN A 62 -3.86 -7.66 8.61
CA ASN A 62 -2.46 -8.08 8.72
C ASN A 62 -1.97 -8.92 7.53
N ASP A 63 -2.83 -9.12 6.54
CA ASP A 63 -2.66 -10.08 5.44
C ASP A 63 -2.84 -9.41 4.07
N ILE A 64 -2.26 -8.22 3.88
CA ILE A 64 -2.24 -7.51 2.59
C ILE A 64 -1.16 -8.08 1.69
N SER A 65 -1.53 -8.46 0.47
CA SER A 65 -0.62 -9.02 -0.52
C SER A 65 -0.32 -8.03 -1.66
N ASN A 66 0.58 -8.42 -2.57
CA ASN A 66 0.82 -7.63 -3.77
C ASN A 66 -0.42 -7.59 -4.68
N GLU A 67 -1.19 -8.67 -4.75
CA GLU A 67 -2.42 -8.75 -5.55
C GLU A 67 -3.48 -7.75 -5.07
N ASP A 68 -3.54 -7.48 -3.76
CA ASP A 68 -4.41 -6.46 -3.19
C ASP A 68 -4.03 -5.06 -3.63
N LEU A 69 -2.73 -4.75 -3.63
CA LEU A 69 -2.23 -3.47 -4.14
C LEU A 69 -2.49 -3.34 -5.64
N GLU A 70 -2.34 -4.42 -6.41
CA GLU A 70 -2.72 -4.45 -7.82
C GLU A 70 -4.20 -4.18 -8.05
N LEU A 71 -5.08 -4.71 -7.18
CA LEU A 71 -6.51 -4.43 -7.25
C LEU A 71 -6.78 -2.95 -6.96
N LEU A 72 -6.17 -2.38 -5.92
CA LEU A 72 -6.29 -0.95 -5.61
C LEU A 72 -5.79 -0.06 -6.77
N ILE A 73 -4.73 -0.46 -7.48
CA ILE A 73 -4.27 0.24 -8.69
C ILE A 73 -5.32 0.15 -9.80
N LYS A 74 -5.85 -1.07 -10.09
CA LYS A 74 -6.86 -1.27 -11.13
C LYS A 74 -8.16 -0.50 -10.89
N MET A 75 -8.45 -0.21 -9.63
CA MET A 75 -9.62 0.57 -9.21
C MET A 75 -9.36 2.09 -9.17
N ASP A 76 -8.15 2.55 -9.52
CA ASP A 76 -7.71 3.94 -9.43
C ASP A 76 -7.71 4.52 -8.00
N PHE A 77 -7.47 3.67 -6.98
CA PHE A 77 -7.34 4.11 -5.58
C PHE A 77 -5.92 4.56 -5.28
N ILE A 78 -4.93 3.89 -5.89
CA ILE A 78 -3.51 4.19 -5.71
C ILE A 78 -2.79 4.11 -7.06
N GLU A 79 -1.68 4.81 -7.19
CA GLU A 79 -0.76 4.71 -8.33
C GLU A 79 0.66 4.37 -7.86
N VAL A 80 1.43 3.63 -8.66
CA VAL A 80 2.85 3.38 -8.39
C VAL A 80 3.65 4.58 -8.88
N ILE A 81 4.42 5.21 -7.99
CA ILE A 81 5.27 6.37 -8.32
C ILE A 81 6.75 6.02 -8.39
N LYS A 82 7.19 4.98 -7.69
CA LYS A 82 8.56 4.47 -7.78
C LYS A 82 8.61 2.98 -7.48
N VAL A 83 9.39 2.25 -8.26
CA VAL A 83 9.86 0.89 -7.92
C VAL A 83 11.35 1.04 -7.66
N TYR A 84 11.82 0.63 -6.48
CA TYR A 84 13.24 0.75 -6.13
C TYR A 84 14.00 -0.43 -6.73
N GLU A 85 15.18 -0.16 -7.30
CA GLU A 85 16.04 -1.22 -7.80
C GLU A 85 16.83 -1.87 -6.66
N SER A 86 17.21 -3.15 -6.81
CA SER A 86 17.98 -3.88 -5.80
C SER A 86 19.29 -3.18 -5.39
N SER A 87 19.87 -2.35 -6.25
CA SER A 87 21.05 -1.54 -5.93
C SER A 87 20.78 -0.38 -4.97
N GLU A 88 19.53 0.05 -4.84
CA GLU A 88 19.11 1.09 -3.89
C GLU A 88 18.72 0.51 -2.53
N LEU A 89 18.54 -0.81 -2.45
CA LEU A 89 18.08 -1.53 -1.26
C LEU A 89 19.26 -2.19 -0.53
N LYS A 90 19.22 -2.18 0.79
CA LYS A 90 20.23 -2.87 1.63
C LYS A 90 19.73 -4.23 2.08
N ASP A 91 18.72 -4.22 2.94
CA ASP A 91 18.16 -5.40 3.60
C ASP A 91 16.67 -5.59 3.23
N GLU A 92 16.16 -4.70 2.39
CA GLU A 92 14.77 -4.64 1.92
C GLU A 92 14.65 -5.29 0.53
N PHE A 93 13.52 -5.93 0.29
CA PHE A 93 13.16 -6.54 -0.98
C PHE A 93 11.86 -5.93 -1.52
N ASP A 94 11.84 -5.70 -2.83
CA ASP A 94 10.68 -5.25 -3.59
C ASP A 94 10.00 -3.99 -3.03
N ARG A 95 10.80 -3.01 -2.57
CA ARG A 95 10.27 -1.71 -2.14
C ARG A 95 9.64 -0.98 -3.31
N LYS A 96 8.40 -0.56 -3.10
CA LYS A 96 7.62 0.23 -4.04
C LYS A 96 6.99 1.40 -3.30
N LYS A 97 6.99 2.56 -3.96
CA LYS A 97 6.34 3.77 -3.48
C LYS A 97 5.07 3.99 -4.28
N TYR A 98 4.00 4.25 -3.55
CA TYR A 98 2.65 4.44 -4.05
C TYR A 98 2.16 5.82 -3.66
N ARG A 99 1.22 6.35 -4.45
CA ARG A 99 0.47 7.56 -4.12
C ARG A 99 -1.02 7.24 -4.07
N LEU A 100 -1.68 7.73 -3.04
CA LEU A 100 -3.13 7.71 -2.88
C LEU A 100 -3.75 8.69 -3.88
N LEU A 101 -4.65 8.19 -4.72
CA LEU A 101 -5.46 8.99 -5.62
C LEU A 101 -6.71 9.42 -4.84
N LYS A 102 -6.83 10.72 -4.53
CA LYS A 102 -8.05 11.24 -3.93
C LYS A 102 -9.14 11.24 -4.99
N ASN A 103 -10.21 10.49 -4.74
CA ASN A 103 -11.46 10.66 -5.47
C ASN A 103 -12.03 12.04 -5.08
N GLU A 104 -11.82 13.05 -5.94
CA GLU A 104 -12.57 14.32 -5.91
C GLU A 104 -14.06 14.11 -6.21
#